data_AF-A0A1A9WJZ2-F1
#
_entry.id   AF-A0A1A9WJZ2-F1
#
_cell.length_a   1.000
_cell.length_b   1.000
_cell.length_c   1.000
_cell.angle_alpha   90.00
_cell.angle_beta   90.00
_cell.angle_gamma   90.00
#
_symmetry.space_group_name_H-M   'P 1'
#
loop_
_entity.id
_entity.type
_entity.pdbx_description
1 polymer ?
#
loop_
_entity_poly.entity_id
_entity_poly.type
_entity_poly.pdbx_seq_one_letter_code
_entity_poly.pdbx_strand_id
1 'polypeptide(L)'
;MFKCFLSFLTNNDERKHAAAPVTFHRRISKARNSFFVFLHEFRGNLTPRVVKALTCPQIAQMAAKRWNQLSDDHKQSYKVIANKNRERMKPKIEAQQSYRRCVRKINQSTQTLGSRPIHIKAKINVSNVSVALKVKE
;
A
#
# COMPACT_ATOMS: atom_id res chain seq x y z
N MET A 1 -8.15 -20.79 8.33
CA MET A 1 -8.15 -19.72 7.32
C MET A 1 -8.25 -18.30 7.94
N PHE A 2 -7.53 -18.00 9.02
CA PHE A 2 -7.59 -16.67 9.69
C PHE A 2 -6.42 -15.73 9.37
N LYS A 3 -5.48 -16.14 8.49
CA LYS A 3 -4.27 -15.38 8.17
C LYS A 3 -4.40 -14.43 6.96
N CYS A 4 -5.40 -14.61 6.09
CA CYS A 4 -5.44 -13.87 4.82
C CYS A 4 -5.91 -12.41 4.92
N PHE A 5 -6.68 -12.03 5.94
CA PHE A 5 -7.15 -10.64 6.08
C PHE A 5 -6.42 -9.85 7.18
N LEU A 6 -5.87 -10.52 8.20
CA LEU A 6 -5.09 -9.86 9.26
C LEU A 6 -3.71 -9.39 8.78
N SER A 7 -3.06 -10.12 7.85
CA SER A 7 -1.75 -9.70 7.32
C SER A 7 -1.83 -8.41 6.47
N PHE A 8 -3.03 -8.00 6.05
CA PHE A 8 -3.24 -6.76 5.29
C PHE A 8 -3.47 -5.52 6.18
N LEU A 9 -3.80 -5.72 7.46
CA LEU A 9 -4.24 -4.63 8.35
C LEU A 9 -3.14 -4.14 9.29
N THR A 10 -2.16 -4.98 9.62
CA THR A 10 -0.96 -4.59 10.37
C THR A 10 0.15 -4.12 9.42
N ASN A 11 0.05 -2.88 8.93
CA ASN A 11 1.23 -2.16 8.41
C ASN A 11 1.22 -0.75 9.01
N ASN A 12 1.30 -0.71 10.34
CA ASN A 12 2.19 0.26 10.99
C ASN A 12 3.58 -0.37 10.91
N ASP A 13 4.18 -0.27 9.73
CA ASP A 13 5.50 -0.83 9.40
C ASP A 13 6.58 0.20 9.80
N GLU A 14 6.65 0.50 11.09
CA GLU A 14 7.79 1.17 11.75
C GLU A 14 8.66 0.15 12.51
N ARG A 15 8.65 -1.12 12.07
CA ARG A 15 9.62 -2.10 12.55
C ARG A 15 10.77 -2.15 11.55
N LYS A 16 11.84 -1.44 11.89
CA LYS A 16 13.26 -1.74 11.59
C LYS A 16 13.47 -2.96 10.67
N HIS A 17 13.15 -2.81 9.39
CA HIS A 17 13.65 -3.72 8.37
C HIS A 17 14.96 -3.11 7.88
N ALA A 18 16.06 -3.68 8.37
CA ALA A 18 17.34 -3.61 7.68
C ALA A 18 17.07 -3.77 6.18
N ALA A 19 17.61 -2.86 5.37
CA ALA A 19 17.31 -2.64 3.97
C ALA A 19 17.33 -3.94 3.14
N ALA A 20 16.23 -4.68 3.13
CA ALA A 20 16.02 -5.74 2.17
C ALA A 20 15.87 -5.05 0.80
N PRO A 21 16.60 -5.50 -0.24
CA PRO A 21 16.51 -4.91 -1.56
C PRO A 21 15.05 -4.95 -2.00
N VAL A 22 14.54 -3.78 -2.40
CA VAL A 22 13.14 -3.60 -2.76
C VAL A 22 12.84 -4.50 -3.95
N THR A 23 12.31 -5.71 -3.71
CA THR A 23 11.85 -6.58 -4.79
C THR A 23 10.71 -5.85 -5.48
N PHE A 24 11.00 -5.33 -6.67
CA PHE A 24 10.16 -4.38 -7.41
C PHE A 24 8.77 -4.95 -7.80
N HIS A 25 8.57 -6.26 -7.64
CA HIS A 25 7.34 -6.96 -8.03
C HIS A 25 6.12 -6.73 -7.12
N ARG A 26 6.24 -6.02 -5.98
CA ARG A 26 5.09 -5.78 -5.11
C ARG A 26 4.29 -4.55 -5.58
N ARG A 27 3.06 -4.77 -6.07
CA ARG A 27 2.08 -3.70 -6.31
C ARG A 27 1.88 -2.91 -5.01
N ILE A 28 2.09 -1.61 -5.06
CA ILE A 28 1.89 -0.72 -3.92
C ILE A 28 0.39 -0.51 -3.80
N SER A 29 -0.14 -0.78 -2.61
CA SER A 29 -1.56 -0.61 -2.33
C SER A 29 -1.91 0.87 -2.18
N LYS A 30 -3.16 1.22 -2.48
CA LYS A 30 -3.69 2.56 -2.25
C LYS A 30 -3.67 2.89 -0.75
N ALA A 31 -3.50 4.17 -0.44
CA ALA A 31 -3.66 4.68 0.92
C ALA A 31 -5.08 4.41 1.45
N ARG A 32 -5.20 4.10 2.74
CA ARG A 32 -6.48 3.79 3.39
C ARG A 32 -7.33 5.05 3.53
N ASN A 33 -8.65 4.91 3.32
CA ASN A 33 -9.61 5.98 3.57
C ASN A 33 -9.86 6.16 5.09
N SER A 34 -10.41 7.29 5.50
CA SER A 34 -10.86 7.64 6.85
C SER A 34 -11.68 6.52 7.51
N PHE A 35 -12.67 5.95 6.81
CA PHE A 35 -13.43 4.81 7.32
C PHE A 35 -12.54 3.60 7.65
N PHE A 36 -11.51 3.31 6.86
CA PHE A 36 -10.60 2.19 7.13
C PHE A 36 -9.64 2.46 8.30
N VAL A 37 -9.35 3.74 8.58
CA VAL A 37 -8.64 4.14 9.80
C VAL A 37 -9.53 3.86 11.01
N PHE A 38 -10.78 4.30 10.98
CA PHE A 38 -11.77 4.01 12.02
C PHE A 38 -12.02 2.51 12.19
N LEU A 39 -12.20 1.77 11.10
CA LEU A 39 -12.46 0.32 11.14
C LEU A 39 -11.32 -0.44 11.82
N HIS A 40 -10.09 0.02 11.65
CA HIS A 40 -8.93 -0.58 12.31
C HIS A 40 -9.02 -0.40 13.83
N GLU A 41 -9.32 0.80 14.30
CA GLU A 41 -9.52 1.10 15.72
C GLU A 41 -10.73 0.34 16.29
N PHE A 42 -11.85 0.36 15.56
CA PHE A 42 -13.07 -0.35 15.93
C PHE A 42 -12.81 -1.84 16.19
N ARG A 43 -12.02 -2.49 15.32
CA ARG A 43 -11.62 -3.90 15.50
C ARG A 43 -10.73 -4.12 16.72
N GLY A 44 -9.86 -3.17 17.03
CA GLY A 44 -9.01 -3.21 18.23
C GLY A 44 -9.81 -3.10 19.52
N ASN A 45 -10.92 -2.37 19.49
CA ASN A 45 -11.80 -2.16 20.64
C ASN A 45 -12.80 -3.31 20.86
N LEU A 46 -12.86 -4.30 19.97
CA LEU A 46 -13.74 -5.47 20.16
C LEU A 46 -13.13 -6.45 21.16
N THR A 47 -13.98 -7.00 22.04
CA THR A 47 -13.54 -8.03 22.97
C THR A 47 -13.20 -9.32 22.21
N PRO A 48 -12.23 -10.12 22.71
CA PRO A 48 -11.83 -11.37 22.05
C PRO A 48 -12.97 -12.39 21.94
N ARG A 49 -13.99 -12.31 22.81
CA ARG A 49 -15.19 -13.14 22.72
C ARG A 49 -16.03 -12.79 21.49
N VAL A 50 -16.23 -11.50 21.22
CA VAL A 50 -16.98 -11.01 20.06
C VAL A 50 -16.26 -11.32 18.75
N VAL A 51 -14.92 -11.17 18.73
CA VAL A 51 -14.11 -11.46 17.54
C VAL A 51 -14.14 -12.95 17.16
N LYS A 52 -14.24 -13.85 18.15
CA LYS A 52 -14.37 -15.29 17.91
C LYS A 52 -15.77 -15.69 17.42
N ALA A 53 -16.80 -14.97 17.86
CA ALA A 53 -18.19 -15.25 17.52
C ALA A 53 -18.59 -14.68 16.14
N LEU A 54 -18.03 -13.53 15.75
CA LEU A 54 -18.44 -12.83 14.54
C LEU A 54 -17.47 -13.03 13.38
N THR A 55 -18.04 -13.12 12.18
CA THR A 55 -17.28 -13.15 10.93
C THR A 55 -16.78 -11.75 10.54
N CYS A 56 -15.72 -11.70 9.74
CA CYS A 56 -15.18 -10.42 9.23
C CYS A 56 -16.22 -9.53 8.52
N PRO A 57 -17.14 -10.07 7.68
CA PRO A 57 -18.21 -9.28 7.08
C PRO A 57 -19.18 -8.69 8.10
N GLN A 58 -19.56 -9.45 9.13
CA GLN A 58 -20.45 -8.96 10.19
C GLN A 58 -19.82 -7.81 10.97
N ILE A 59 -18.53 -7.92 11.31
CA ILE A 59 -17.78 -6.85 11.98
C ILE A 59 -17.72 -5.59 11.10
N ALA A 60 -17.50 -5.75 9.78
CA ALA A 60 -17.47 -4.63 8.86
C ALA A 60 -18.84 -3.94 8.75
N GLN A 61 -19.94 -4.71 8.74
CA GLN A 61 -21.30 -4.16 8.74
C GLN A 61 -21.59 -3.40 10.04
N MET A 62 -21.21 -3.93 11.20
CA MET A 62 -21.35 -3.23 12.48
C MET A 62 -20.56 -1.92 12.51
N ALA A 63 -19.32 -1.95 12.02
CA ALA A 63 -18.49 -0.76 11.92
C ALA A 63 -19.12 0.29 10.98
N ALA A 64 -19.68 -0.13 9.84
CA ALA A 64 -20.37 0.77 8.93
C ALA A 64 -21.59 1.44 9.58
N LYS A 65 -22.41 0.68 10.31
CA LYS A 65 -23.54 1.23 11.09
C LYS A 65 -23.05 2.26 12.12
N ARG A 66 -21.99 1.94 12.88
CA ARG A 66 -21.44 2.85 13.88
C ARG A 66 -20.81 4.09 13.26
N TRP A 67 -20.15 3.97 12.11
CA TRP A 67 -19.59 5.08 11.37
C TRP A 67 -20.66 6.07 10.92
N ASN A 68 -21.81 5.58 10.44
CA ASN A 68 -22.91 6.44 10.03
C ASN A 68 -23.52 7.22 11.22
N GLN A 69 -23.51 6.63 12.42
CA GLN A 69 -23.96 7.27 13.66
C GLN A 69 -22.96 8.26 14.27
N LEU A 70 -21.71 8.28 13.79
CA LEU A 70 -20.68 9.18 14.32
C LEU A 70 -20.96 10.62 13.89
N SER A 71 -20.73 11.58 14.79
CA SER A 71 -20.78 13.01 14.45
C SER A 71 -19.70 13.38 13.44
N ASP A 72 -19.92 14.47 12.71
CA ASP A 72 -18.97 14.92 11.69
C ASP A 72 -17.64 15.37 12.29
N ASP A 73 -17.65 15.91 13.51
CA ASP A 73 -16.43 16.28 14.25
C ASP A 73 -15.55 15.05 14.54
N HIS A 74 -16.16 13.95 14.97
CA HIS A 74 -15.43 12.70 15.19
C HIS A 74 -14.91 12.14 13.87
N LYS A 75 -15.71 12.18 12.79
CA LYS A 75 -15.26 11.76 11.46
C LYS A 75 -14.10 12.62 10.95
N GLN A 76 -14.07 13.91 11.30
CA GLN A 76 -13.04 14.85 10.87
C GLN A 76 -11.65 14.43 11.35
N SER A 77 -11.54 13.97 12.60
CA SER A 77 -10.28 13.43 13.15
C SER A 77 -9.72 12.29 12.29
N TYR A 78 -10.58 11.35 11.86
CA TYR A 78 -10.17 10.25 10.98
C TYR A 78 -9.83 10.71 9.56
N LYS A 79 -10.47 11.77 9.03
CA LYS A 79 -10.11 12.37 7.74
C LYS A 79 -8.69 12.96 7.78
N VAL A 80 -8.33 13.66 8.86
CA VAL A 80 -6.97 14.20 9.03
C VAL A 80 -5.92 13.09 9.02
N ILE A 81 -6.15 12.01 9.76
CA ILE A 81 -5.23 10.85 9.79
C ILE A 81 -5.13 10.20 8.40
N ALA A 82 -6.25 10.01 7.70
CA ALA A 82 -6.25 9.44 6.36
C ALA A 82 -5.50 10.31 5.34
N ASN A 83 -5.59 11.64 5.46
CA ASN A 83 -4.87 12.56 4.60
C ASN A 83 -3.36 12.49 4.83
N LYS A 84 -2.91 12.49 6.09
CA LYS A 84 -1.50 12.28 6.44
C LYS A 84 -0.96 10.96 5.87
N ASN A 85 -1.75 9.89 5.93
CA ASN A 85 -1.38 8.61 5.35
C ASN A 85 -1.28 8.66 3.81
N ARG A 86 -2.14 9.42 3.15
CA ARG A 86 -2.10 9.63 1.69
C ARG A 86 -0.84 10.38 1.27
N GLU A 87 -0.48 11.43 1.99
CA GLU A 87 0.74 12.21 1.75
C GLU A 87 1.99 11.34 1.87
N ARG A 88 2.10 10.54 2.94
CA ARG A 88 3.21 9.58 3.14
C ARG A 88 3.33 8.55 2.01
N MET A 89 2.21 8.16 1.40
CA MET A 89 2.18 7.15 0.33
C MET A 89 2.35 7.74 -1.08
N LYS A 90 2.13 9.05 -1.25
CA LYS A 90 2.22 9.75 -2.54
C LYS A 90 3.51 9.46 -3.32
N PRO A 91 4.73 9.63 -2.76
CA PRO A 91 5.95 9.40 -3.53
C PRO A 91 6.11 7.95 -3.97
N LYS A 92 5.67 6.99 -3.13
CA LYS A 92 5.70 5.56 -3.43
C LYS A 92 4.77 5.23 -4.61
N ILE A 93 3.56 5.78 -4.60
CA ILE A 93 2.57 5.59 -5.67
C ILE A 93 3.07 6.21 -6.97
N GLU A 94 3.63 7.41 -6.93
CA GLU A 94 4.19 8.10 -8.10
C GLU A 94 5.35 7.33 -8.73
N ALA A 95 6.30 6.84 -7.93
CA ALA A 95 7.39 5.99 -8.40
C ALA A 95 6.86 4.71 -9.08
N GLN A 96 5.84 4.06 -8.51
CA GLN A 96 5.22 2.89 -9.12
C GLN A 96 4.48 3.22 -10.41
N GLN A 97 3.77 4.35 -10.48
CA GLN A 97 3.09 4.78 -11.70
C GLN A 97 4.09 5.09 -12.82
N SER A 98 5.18 5.77 -12.50
CA SER A 98 6.27 6.07 -13.43
C SER A 98 6.85 4.80 -14.02
N TYR A 99 7.19 3.82 -13.17
CA TYR A 99 7.67 2.52 -13.63
C TYR A 99 6.67 1.81 -14.55
N ARG A 100 5.38 1.76 -14.16
CA ARG A 100 4.34 1.13 -14.99
C ARG A 100 4.22 1.78 -16.35
N ARG A 101 4.37 3.11 -16.42
CA ARG A 101 4.39 3.86 -17.67
C ARG A 101 5.61 3.50 -18.52
N CYS A 102 6.79 3.39 -17.91
CA CYS A 102 8.02 2.96 -18.59
C CYS A 102 7.89 1.55 -19.18
N VAL A 103 7.46 0.57 -18.37
CA VAL A 103 7.25 -0.81 -18.83
C VAL A 103 6.22 -0.89 -19.97
N ARG A 104 5.13 -0.11 -19.90
CA ARG A 104 4.14 -0.06 -20.99
C ARG A 104 4.76 0.43 -22.30
N LYS A 105 5.62 1.45 -22.26
CA LYS A 105 6.31 1.98 -23.45
C LYS A 105 7.26 0.93 -24.05
N ILE A 106 8.04 0.25 -23.19
CA ILE A 106 8.96 -0.82 -23.62
C ILE A 106 8.17 -1.91 -24.35
N ASN A 107 7.09 -2.41 -23.76
CA ASN A 107 6.26 -3.46 -24.35
C ASN A 107 5.61 -3.06 -25.68
N GLN A 108 5.29 -1.77 -25.87
CA GLN A 108 4.76 -1.25 -27.13
C GLN A 108 5.85 -1.18 -28.21
N SER A 109 7.06 -0.73 -27.86
CA SER A 109 8.20 -0.71 -28.80
C SER A 109 8.67 -2.09 -29.24
N THR A 110 8.50 -3.12 -28.40
CA THR A 110 8.80 -4.52 -28.75
C THR A 110 7.76 -5.14 -29.68
N GLN A 111 6.58 -4.54 -29.86
CA GLN A 111 5.55 -5.01 -30.80
C GLN A 111 5.71 -4.40 -32.21
N THR A 112 6.32 -3.21 -32.32
CA THR A 112 6.56 -2.54 -33.60
C THR A 112 7.80 -3.04 -34.35
N LEU A 113 8.71 -3.71 -33.66
CA LEU A 113 9.81 -4.47 -34.25
C LEU A 113 9.37 -5.93 -34.33
N GLY A 114 8.64 -6.31 -35.38
CA GLY A 114 8.26 -7.70 -35.60
C GLY A 114 9.49 -8.60 -35.60
N SER A 115 9.76 -9.29 -34.50
CA SER A 115 10.89 -10.22 -34.38
C SER A 115 10.74 -11.12 -33.16
N ARG A 116 11.11 -12.38 -33.40
CA ARG A 116 10.99 -13.60 -32.59
C ARG A 116 11.35 -13.41 -31.09
N PRO A 117 10.80 -14.24 -30.19
CA PRO A 117 11.03 -14.12 -28.75
C PRO A 117 12.53 -14.20 -28.43
N ILE A 118 13.11 -13.08 -28.01
CA ILE A 118 14.46 -13.05 -27.46
C ILE A 118 14.34 -13.54 -26.01
N HIS A 119 14.90 -14.72 -25.73
CA HIS A 119 15.12 -15.20 -24.37
C HIS A 119 16.19 -14.32 -23.70
N ILE A 120 15.80 -13.17 -23.18
CA ILE A 120 16.70 -12.29 -22.42
C ILE A 120 16.82 -12.86 -21.01
N LYS A 121 17.83 -13.71 -20.76
CA LYS A 121 18.33 -13.96 -19.39
C LYS A 121 19.15 -12.75 -18.94
N ALA A 122 18.49 -11.61 -18.66
CA ALA A 122 19.18 -10.46 -18.08
C ALA A 122 19.46 -10.72 -16.59
N LYS A 123 20.69 -11.11 -16.28
CA LYS A 123 21.29 -10.87 -14.96
C LYS A 123 21.59 -9.37 -14.89
N ILE A 124 20.71 -8.60 -14.25
CA ILE A 124 20.97 -7.19 -13.94
C ILE A 124 21.94 -7.19 -12.74
N ASN A 125 23.21 -6.84 -12.97
CA ASN A 125 24.16 -6.56 -11.91
C ASN A 125 23.97 -5.10 -11.44
N VAL A 126 23.38 -4.93 -10.26
CA VAL A 126 23.14 -3.62 -9.64
C VAL A 126 24.39 -3.26 -8.83
N SER A 127 25.40 -2.68 -9.46
CA SER A 127 26.57 -2.13 -8.74
C SER A 127 26.91 -0.67 -9.06
N ASN A 128 26.32 -0.04 -10.08
CA ASN A 128 26.74 1.31 -10.49
C ASN A 128 25.58 2.31 -10.56
N VAL A 129 25.08 2.76 -9.41
CA VAL A 129 24.40 4.07 -9.31
C VAL A 129 24.89 4.78 -8.04
N SER A 130 26.06 5.39 -8.15
CA SER A 130 26.54 6.38 -7.18
C SER A 130 25.86 7.72 -7.52
N VAL A 131 24.90 8.13 -6.71
CA VAL A 131 24.22 9.42 -6.83
C VAL A 131 25.15 10.51 -6.28
N ALA A 132 25.76 11.29 -7.16
CA ALA A 132 26.48 12.51 -6.80
C ALA A 132 25.47 13.64 -6.53
N LEU A 133 25.17 13.88 -5.25
CA LEU A 133 24.52 15.11 -4.80
C LEU A 133 25.58 16.22 -4.72
N LYS A 134 25.61 17.11 -5.71
CA LYS A 134 26.38 18.36 -5.62
C LYS A 134 25.46 19.44 -5.04
N VAL A 135 25.61 19.71 -3.75
CA VAL A 135 25.10 20.93 -3.09
C VAL A 135 25.96 22.09 -3.61
N LYS A 136 25.33 23.13 -4.14
CA LYS A 136 25.97 24.43 -4.42
C LYS A 136 25.63 25.34 -3.24
N GLU A 137 26.66 25.84 -2.57
CA GLU A 137 26.62 27.05 -1.76
C GLU A 137 26.58 28.28 -2.67
#